data_AF-A0A2S6TXH5-F1
#
_entry.id   AF-A0A2S6TXH5-F1
#
_cell.length_a   1.000
_cell.length_b   1.000
_cell.length_c   1.000
_cell.angle_alpha   90.00
_cell.angle_beta   90.00
_cell.angle_gamma   90.00
#
_symmetry.space_group_name_H-M   'P 1'
#
loop_
_entity.id
_entity.type
_entity.pdbx_description
1 polymer ?
#
loop_
_entity_poly.entity_id
_entity_poly.type
_entity_poly.pdbx_seq_one_letter_code
_entity_poly.pdbx_strand_id
1 'polypeptide(L)'
;MSIYRLALASLANRRNTVLLTIVAIALGVTLLLGVERLRGEARESFANTVSGVDLIIGARGGSMQLLLYSVFRIGNASSEMSWKSYEKIAGDPKVAWALPFALGDSHKGFRVLGTSAAYFEHFRYGQKRNLRISAGKQFSELFDAVLGADVARELGYKVGTSFTITHGVGDAAFAEHDDKPFRVVGILAKTGTPVDRTIHVGLDGIVAIHIDWRGGARVPGLWITADEARMMNLRPKTVTAVLIGLKSRRMAFKLLRQINAYSPEPLTAILPGVVLHELWRALGTVERALTVVSILVVLTSLLGMIAMLLAGIDGRRREMAILRSIGAGPRHVFALLLLEALILTALGILLGLAFLYGALAIARTSLESAIGLQISIG
;
A
#
# COMPACT_ATOMS: atom_id res chain seq x y z
N MET A 1 2.99 5.77 57.67
CA MET A 1 3.78 5.68 56.41
C MET A 1 2.80 5.50 55.26
N SER A 2 2.83 6.31 54.19
CA SER A 2 1.82 6.18 53.13
C SER A 2 1.98 4.86 52.38
N ILE A 3 0.86 4.22 52.03
CA ILE A 3 0.82 2.95 51.26
C ILE A 3 1.63 3.07 49.97
N TYR A 4 1.66 4.26 49.37
CA TYR A 4 2.46 4.59 48.21
C TYR A 4 3.97 4.44 48.41
N ARG A 5 4.53 4.97 49.52
CA ARG A 5 5.96 4.82 49.81
C ARG A 5 6.33 3.35 50.07
N LEU A 6 5.45 2.61 50.74
CA LEU A 6 5.63 1.17 50.96
C LEU A 6 5.63 0.41 49.63
N ALA A 7 4.71 0.71 48.71
CA ALA A 7 4.68 0.09 47.38
C ALA A 7 5.97 0.35 46.59
N LEU A 8 6.47 1.60 46.57
CA LEU A 8 7.71 1.94 45.88
C LEU A 8 8.95 1.26 46.47
N ALA A 9 9.09 1.28 47.79
CA ALA A 9 10.18 0.58 48.47
C ALA A 9 10.13 -0.93 48.19
N SER A 10 8.92 -1.48 48.16
CA SER A 10 8.69 -2.87 47.84
C SER A 10 9.04 -3.22 46.40
N LEU A 11 8.70 -2.37 45.42
CA LEU A 11 9.11 -2.54 44.02
C LEU A 11 10.63 -2.43 43.86
N ALA A 12 11.28 -1.46 44.52
CA ALA A 12 12.72 -1.26 44.46
C ALA A 12 13.51 -2.48 44.99
N ASN A 13 13.01 -3.15 46.03
CA ASN A 13 13.66 -4.34 46.59
C ASN A 13 13.68 -5.54 45.61
N ARG A 14 12.75 -5.59 44.65
CA ARG A 14 12.65 -6.62 43.60
C ARG A 14 12.87 -6.03 42.20
N ARG A 15 13.81 -5.10 42.08
CA ARG A 15 14.10 -4.34 40.85
C ARG A 15 14.23 -5.19 39.59
N ASN A 16 14.86 -6.37 39.66
CA ASN A 16 15.07 -7.23 38.49
C ASN A 16 13.76 -7.81 37.97
N THR A 17 12.94 -8.38 38.86
CA THR A 17 11.65 -8.96 38.48
C THR A 17 10.68 -7.87 38.03
N VAL A 18 10.68 -6.73 38.72
CA VAL A 18 9.91 -5.55 38.31
C VAL A 18 10.30 -5.07 36.91
N LEU A 19 11.59 -4.97 36.61
CA LEU A 19 12.08 -4.59 35.29
C LEU A 19 11.61 -5.58 34.22
N LEU A 20 11.78 -6.88 34.44
CA LEU A 20 11.32 -7.92 33.51
C LEU A 20 9.81 -7.86 33.28
N THR A 21 9.01 -7.63 34.33
CA THR A 21 7.55 -7.48 34.21
C THR A 21 7.18 -6.23 33.44
N ILE A 22 7.82 -5.08 33.70
CA ILE A 22 7.59 -3.84 32.94
C ILE A 22 7.93 -4.05 31.47
N VAL A 23 9.07 -4.68 31.17
CA VAL A 23 9.48 -4.97 29.78
C VAL A 23 8.51 -5.93 29.10
N ALA A 24 8.06 -6.99 29.77
CA ALA A 24 7.07 -7.92 29.21
C ALA A 24 5.75 -7.22 28.87
N ILE A 25 5.21 -6.42 29.80
CA ILE A 25 4.01 -5.62 29.57
C ILE A 25 4.23 -4.63 28.43
N ALA A 26 5.37 -3.94 28.42
CA ALA A 26 5.73 -2.98 27.37
C ALA A 26 5.74 -3.63 25.99
N LEU A 27 6.39 -4.79 25.84
CA LEU A 27 6.42 -5.54 24.57
C LEU A 27 5.03 -5.99 24.14
N GLY A 28 4.20 -6.48 25.07
CA GLY A 28 2.81 -6.84 24.77
C GLY A 28 1.97 -5.66 24.28
N VAL A 29 2.10 -4.50 24.95
CA VAL A 29 1.41 -3.26 24.55
C VAL A 29 1.93 -2.76 23.20
N THR A 30 3.25 -2.73 22.99
CA THR A 30 3.87 -2.34 21.71
C THR A 30 3.37 -3.22 20.58
N LEU A 31 3.31 -4.54 20.77
CA LEU A 31 2.83 -5.46 19.74
C LEU A 31 1.35 -5.23 19.41
N LEU A 32 0.50 -5.15 20.44
CA LEU A 32 -0.94 -4.95 20.26
C LEU A 32 -1.25 -3.64 19.53
N LEU A 33 -0.70 -2.52 20.02
CA LEU A 33 -0.91 -1.21 19.41
C LEU A 33 -0.19 -1.07 18.06
N GLY A 34 0.96 -1.73 17.91
CA GLY A 34 1.73 -1.74 16.66
C GLY A 34 0.98 -2.43 15.53
N VAL A 35 0.39 -3.60 15.77
CA VAL A 35 -0.44 -4.31 14.79
C VAL A 35 -1.63 -3.44 14.38
N GLU A 36 -2.31 -2.83 15.35
CA GLU A 36 -3.45 -1.94 15.09
C GLU A 36 -3.06 -0.71 14.25
N ARG A 37 -1.95 -0.04 14.60
CA ARG A 37 -1.46 1.14 13.90
C ARG A 37 -0.99 0.80 12.49
N LEU A 38 -0.18 -0.25 12.32
CA LEU A 38 0.30 -0.69 11.00
C LEU A 38 -0.87 -1.06 10.07
N ARG A 39 -1.91 -1.71 10.60
CA ARG A 39 -3.12 -2.02 9.84
C ARG A 39 -3.83 -0.75 9.37
N GLY A 40 -3.97 0.25 10.24
CA GLY A 40 -4.59 1.54 9.90
C GLY A 40 -3.81 2.28 8.80
N GLU A 41 -2.50 2.42 8.99
CA GLU A 41 -1.61 3.10 8.04
C GLU A 41 -1.55 2.36 6.69
N ALA A 42 -1.54 1.02 6.68
CA ALA A 42 -1.61 0.25 5.45
C ALA A 42 -2.93 0.51 4.69
N ARG A 43 -4.06 0.52 5.39
CA ARG A 43 -5.37 0.85 4.80
C ARG A 43 -5.39 2.25 4.20
N GLU A 44 -4.84 3.22 4.91
CA GLU A 44 -4.81 4.61 4.47
C GLU A 44 -3.85 4.80 3.29
N SER A 45 -2.66 4.21 3.32
CA SER A 45 -1.70 4.22 2.21
C SER A 45 -2.29 3.68 0.91
N PHE A 46 -3.02 2.56 0.99
CA PHE A 46 -3.72 2.01 -0.17
C PHE A 46 -4.82 2.95 -0.68
N ALA A 47 -5.60 3.56 0.22
CA ALA A 47 -6.62 4.53 -0.16
C ALA A 47 -6.02 5.79 -0.81
N ASN A 48 -4.80 6.15 -0.41
CA ASN A 48 -4.06 7.30 -0.92
C ASN A 48 -3.33 7.03 -2.25
N THR A 49 -3.36 5.80 -2.79
CA THR A 49 -2.65 5.48 -4.03
C THR A 49 -3.24 6.18 -5.25
N VAL A 50 -4.56 6.36 -5.29
CA VAL A 50 -5.25 7.08 -6.35
C VAL A 50 -6.34 7.96 -5.76
N SER A 51 -6.36 9.22 -6.17
CA SER A 51 -7.30 10.24 -5.69
C SER A 51 -8.04 10.86 -6.87
N GLY A 52 -9.30 11.24 -6.65
CA GLY A 52 -10.10 11.92 -7.69
C GLY A 52 -10.61 11.03 -8.83
N VAL A 53 -10.29 9.74 -8.85
CA VAL A 53 -10.93 8.76 -9.75
C VAL A 53 -12.28 8.37 -9.16
N ASP A 54 -13.34 8.57 -9.94
CA ASP A 54 -14.70 8.22 -9.53
C ASP A 54 -15.05 6.79 -9.97
N LEU A 55 -14.58 6.34 -11.13
CA LEU A 55 -14.80 4.98 -11.64
C LEU A 55 -13.55 4.42 -12.31
N ILE A 56 -13.37 3.10 -12.23
CA ILE A 56 -12.40 2.37 -13.06
C ILE A 56 -13.21 1.38 -13.89
N ILE A 57 -12.92 1.33 -15.19
CA ILE A 57 -13.63 0.47 -16.12
C ILE A 57 -12.60 -0.43 -16.81
N GLY A 58 -12.90 -1.72 -16.93
CA GLY A 58 -12.10 -2.71 -17.62
C GLY A 58 -12.98 -3.64 -18.47
N ALA A 59 -12.33 -4.57 -19.16
CA ALA A 59 -13.00 -5.74 -19.71
C ALA A 59 -13.72 -6.52 -18.59
N ARG A 60 -14.71 -7.35 -18.95
CA ARG A 60 -15.42 -8.17 -17.97
C ARG A 60 -14.47 -9.08 -17.20
N GLY A 61 -14.50 -8.96 -15.88
CA GLY A 61 -13.63 -9.71 -14.97
C GLY A 61 -13.93 -9.42 -13.50
N GLY A 62 -13.05 -9.86 -12.61
CA GLY A 62 -13.20 -9.63 -11.17
C GLY A 62 -12.91 -8.19 -10.76
N SER A 63 -13.78 -7.58 -9.96
CA SER A 63 -13.64 -6.19 -9.49
C SER A 63 -12.33 -5.94 -8.75
N MET A 64 -11.92 -6.85 -7.85
CA MET A 64 -10.66 -6.74 -7.13
C MET A 64 -9.45 -6.85 -8.06
N GLN A 65 -9.49 -7.77 -9.03
CA GLN A 65 -8.42 -7.90 -10.03
C GLN A 65 -8.26 -6.61 -10.83
N LEU A 66 -9.37 -6.04 -11.31
CA LEU A 66 -9.39 -4.75 -12.00
C LEU A 66 -8.73 -3.64 -11.16
N LEU A 67 -9.09 -3.53 -9.88
CA LEU A 67 -8.47 -2.55 -8.98
C LEU A 67 -6.95 -2.80 -8.80
N LEU A 68 -6.57 -4.05 -8.56
CA LEU A 68 -5.18 -4.43 -8.26
C LEU A 68 -4.24 -4.14 -9.42
N TYR A 69 -4.56 -4.53 -10.66
CA TYR A 69 -3.65 -4.27 -11.77
C TYR A 69 -3.68 -2.80 -12.23
N SER A 70 -4.85 -2.16 -12.20
CA SER A 70 -5.00 -0.80 -12.73
C SER A 70 -4.48 0.29 -11.79
N VAL A 71 -4.53 0.09 -10.48
CA VAL A 71 -4.09 1.07 -9.48
C VAL A 71 -2.80 0.63 -8.81
N PHE A 72 -2.74 -0.62 -8.35
CA PHE A 72 -1.62 -1.14 -7.56
C PHE A 72 -0.52 -1.81 -8.38
N ARG A 73 -0.74 -2.00 -9.69
CA ARG A 73 0.17 -2.72 -10.60
C ARG A 73 0.44 -4.17 -10.19
N ILE A 74 -0.50 -4.77 -9.45
CA ILE A 74 -0.42 -6.16 -8.98
C ILE A 74 -1.30 -7.06 -9.86
N GLY A 75 -0.73 -8.18 -10.32
CA GLY A 75 -1.39 -9.10 -11.24
C GLY A 75 -1.33 -8.63 -12.69
N ASN A 76 -2.12 -9.29 -13.55
CA ASN A 76 -2.16 -9.03 -14.99
C ASN A 76 -3.61 -8.81 -15.46
N ALA A 77 -3.78 -8.03 -16.52
CA ALA A 77 -5.04 -7.93 -17.23
C ALA A 77 -5.25 -9.21 -18.06
N SER A 78 -6.30 -9.96 -17.76
CA SER A 78 -6.63 -11.21 -18.48
C SER A 78 -7.42 -10.96 -19.77
N SER A 79 -8.04 -9.79 -19.89
CA SER A 79 -8.89 -9.39 -21.01
C SER A 79 -8.78 -7.88 -21.21
N GLU A 80 -9.04 -7.43 -22.43
CA GLU A 80 -8.98 -6.02 -22.82
C GLU A 80 -10.35 -5.55 -23.33
N MET A 81 -10.62 -4.25 -23.20
CA MET A 81 -11.81 -3.63 -23.80
C MET A 81 -11.46 -3.00 -25.15
N SER A 82 -12.43 -2.95 -26.06
CA SER A 82 -12.25 -2.33 -27.36
C SER A 82 -12.07 -0.81 -27.26
N TRP A 83 -11.27 -0.24 -28.15
CA TRP A 83 -11.08 1.20 -28.26
C TRP A 83 -12.39 1.94 -28.56
N LYS A 84 -13.29 1.32 -29.32
CA LYS A 84 -14.63 1.86 -29.62
C LYS A 84 -15.45 2.06 -28.36
N SER A 85 -15.40 1.11 -27.42
CA SER A 85 -16.08 1.25 -26.12
C SER A 85 -15.42 2.33 -25.27
N TYR A 86 -14.09 2.40 -25.24
CA TYR A 86 -13.38 3.49 -24.58
C TYR A 86 -13.84 4.87 -25.10
N GLU A 87 -13.88 5.09 -26.41
CA GLU A 87 -14.28 6.39 -26.99
C GLU A 87 -15.72 6.76 -26.67
N LYS A 88 -16.62 5.78 -26.71
CA LYS A 88 -18.01 5.99 -26.31
C LYS A 88 -18.14 6.41 -24.84
N ILE A 89 -17.33 5.81 -23.97
CA ILE A 89 -17.30 6.14 -22.54
C ILE A 89 -16.68 7.53 -22.34
N ALA A 90 -15.53 7.80 -22.95
CA ALA A 90 -14.84 9.08 -22.86
C ALA A 90 -15.68 10.24 -23.38
N GLY A 91 -16.51 10.00 -24.41
CA GLY A 91 -17.47 10.96 -24.96
C GLY A 91 -18.79 11.08 -24.20
N ASP A 92 -19.04 10.30 -23.15
CA ASP A 92 -20.27 10.42 -22.37
C ASP A 92 -20.32 11.80 -21.65
N PRO A 93 -21.40 12.58 -21.77
CA PRO A 93 -21.49 13.93 -21.18
C PRO A 93 -21.22 14.00 -19.67
N LYS A 94 -21.35 12.88 -18.94
CA LYS A 94 -21.10 12.75 -17.51
C LYS A 94 -19.61 12.73 -17.17
N VAL A 95 -18.77 12.31 -18.13
CA VAL A 95 -17.32 12.16 -17.96
C VAL A 95 -16.65 13.53 -18.10
N ALA A 96 -15.82 13.87 -17.13
CA ALA A 96 -14.99 15.07 -17.15
C ALA A 96 -13.65 14.79 -17.83
N TRP A 97 -13.06 13.63 -17.54
CA TRP A 97 -11.83 13.15 -18.15
C TRP A 97 -11.78 11.61 -18.09
N ALA A 98 -11.04 11.02 -19.02
CA ALA A 98 -10.82 9.59 -19.12
C ALA A 98 -9.34 9.30 -19.39
N LEU A 99 -8.73 8.41 -18.60
CA LEU A 99 -7.33 8.02 -18.75
C LEU A 99 -7.25 6.55 -19.16
N PRO A 100 -7.00 6.26 -20.45
CA PRO A 100 -6.84 4.90 -20.94
C PRO A 100 -5.49 4.31 -20.53
N PHE A 101 -5.49 3.06 -20.08
CA PHE A 101 -4.32 2.29 -19.66
C PHE A 101 -4.13 1.04 -20.53
N ALA A 102 -2.91 0.83 -21.00
CA ALA A 102 -2.41 -0.43 -21.52
C ALA A 102 -1.36 -0.99 -20.55
N LEU A 103 -1.54 -2.24 -20.12
CA LEU A 103 -0.73 -2.91 -19.10
C LEU A 103 -0.46 -4.34 -19.55
N GLY A 104 0.72 -4.86 -19.23
CA GLY A 104 1.09 -6.23 -19.61
C GLY A 104 2.59 -6.40 -19.77
N ASP A 105 3.25 -5.32 -20.19
CA ASP A 105 4.69 -5.29 -20.41
C ASP A 105 5.47 -4.88 -19.16
N SER A 106 6.76 -5.18 -19.17
CA SER A 106 7.69 -4.81 -18.11
C SER A 106 9.07 -4.45 -18.66
N HIS A 107 9.92 -3.97 -17.76
CA HIS A 107 11.34 -3.80 -18.00
C HIS A 107 12.09 -4.08 -16.70
N LYS A 108 12.96 -5.10 -16.68
CA LYS A 108 13.74 -5.49 -15.50
C LYS A 108 12.90 -5.61 -14.21
N GLY A 109 11.72 -6.21 -14.33
CA GLY A 109 10.77 -6.40 -13.22
C GLY A 109 9.88 -5.20 -12.89
N PHE A 110 10.11 -4.02 -13.50
CA PHE A 110 9.23 -2.85 -13.36
C PHE A 110 8.11 -2.86 -14.39
N ARG A 111 6.91 -2.48 -13.99
CA ARG A 111 5.73 -2.47 -14.86
C ARG A 111 5.79 -1.31 -15.84
N VAL A 112 5.41 -1.57 -17.08
CA VAL A 112 5.19 -0.54 -18.09
C VAL A 112 3.70 -0.23 -18.17
N LEU A 113 3.37 1.06 -18.10
CA LEU A 113 2.04 1.61 -18.33
C LEU A 113 2.06 2.41 -19.63
N GLY A 114 1.30 1.93 -20.62
CA GLY A 114 0.89 2.74 -21.76
C GLY A 114 -0.28 3.64 -21.39
N THR A 115 -0.17 4.94 -21.59
CA THR A 115 -1.27 5.88 -21.34
C THR A 115 -1.18 7.13 -22.23
N SER A 116 -2.07 8.08 -22.03
CA SER A 116 -2.07 9.37 -22.74
C SER A 116 -1.33 10.45 -21.95
N ALA A 117 -0.91 11.53 -22.60
CA ALA A 117 -0.27 12.67 -21.91
C ALA A 117 -1.17 13.30 -20.83
N ALA A 118 -2.49 13.20 -20.98
CA ALA A 118 -3.47 13.65 -19.99
C ALA A 118 -3.31 12.96 -18.61
N TYR A 119 -2.59 11.84 -18.55
CA TYR A 119 -2.22 11.18 -17.30
C TYR A 119 -1.53 12.14 -16.32
N PHE A 120 -0.56 12.93 -16.79
CA PHE A 120 0.16 13.86 -15.92
C PHE A 120 -0.71 15.04 -15.49
N GLU A 121 -1.75 15.38 -16.26
CA GLU A 121 -2.69 16.44 -15.95
C GLU A 121 -3.77 15.99 -14.96
N HIS A 122 -4.35 14.81 -15.12
CA HIS A 122 -5.53 14.40 -14.36
C HIS A 122 -5.26 13.39 -13.25
N PHE A 123 -4.20 12.58 -13.35
CA PHE A 123 -3.89 11.64 -12.27
C PHE A 123 -3.54 12.39 -10.99
N ARG A 124 -4.14 11.97 -9.88
CA ARG A 124 -3.89 12.52 -8.55
C ARG A 124 -3.64 11.40 -7.57
N TYR A 125 -2.84 11.68 -6.56
CA TYR A 125 -2.55 10.76 -5.46
C TYR A 125 -2.65 11.49 -4.12
N GLY A 126 -2.79 10.70 -3.04
CA GLY A 126 -2.98 11.17 -1.67
C GLY A 126 -4.09 12.23 -1.57
N GLN A 127 -3.74 13.37 -0.97
CA GLN A 127 -4.62 14.54 -0.81
C GLN A 127 -4.77 15.35 -2.12
N LYS A 128 -5.10 14.68 -3.24
CA LYS A 128 -5.28 15.29 -4.56
C LYS A 128 -4.04 16.01 -5.11
N ARG A 129 -2.85 15.50 -4.83
CA ARG A 129 -1.59 16.06 -5.36
C ARG A 129 -1.39 15.70 -6.82
N ASN A 130 -0.81 16.62 -7.59
CA ASN A 130 -0.47 16.39 -9.00
C ASN A 130 0.85 15.61 -9.10
N LEU A 131 1.02 14.86 -10.18
CA LEU A 131 2.33 14.32 -10.55
C LEU A 131 3.26 15.48 -10.91
N ARG A 132 4.49 15.44 -10.39
CA ARG A 132 5.52 16.44 -10.67
C ARG A 132 6.71 15.77 -11.33
N ILE A 133 7.20 16.35 -12.41
CA ILE A 133 8.46 15.93 -13.04
C ILE A 133 9.61 16.51 -12.23
N SER A 134 10.50 15.64 -11.73
CA SER A 134 11.71 16.04 -11.01
C SER A 134 12.87 16.37 -11.96
N ALA A 135 12.92 15.73 -13.13
CA ALA A 135 13.93 15.97 -14.15
C ALA A 135 13.35 15.69 -15.54
N GLY A 136 13.73 16.50 -16.54
CA GLY A 136 13.29 16.33 -17.92
C GLY A 136 11.88 16.83 -18.18
N LYS A 137 11.12 16.11 -19.03
CA LYS A 137 9.79 16.49 -19.51
C LYS A 137 8.83 15.29 -19.56
N GLN A 138 7.55 15.56 -19.78
CA GLN A 138 6.56 14.53 -20.09
C GLN A 138 6.87 13.89 -21.45
N PHE A 139 6.38 12.67 -21.68
CA PHE A 139 6.52 12.03 -22.99
C PHE A 139 5.69 12.78 -24.04
N SER A 140 6.27 12.97 -25.23
CA SER A 140 5.58 13.56 -26.38
C SER A 140 5.81 12.78 -27.67
N GLU A 141 6.99 12.18 -27.82
CA GLU A 141 7.35 11.35 -28.97
C GLU A 141 6.92 9.89 -28.78
N LEU A 142 6.87 9.15 -29.88
CA LEU A 142 6.40 7.76 -29.93
C LEU A 142 7.11 6.81 -28.95
N PHE A 143 8.44 6.93 -28.86
CA PHE A 143 9.30 6.07 -28.03
C PHE A 143 9.87 6.84 -26.83
N ASP A 144 9.18 7.86 -26.36
CA ASP A 144 9.52 8.55 -25.11
C ASP A 144 8.99 7.77 -23.89
N ALA A 145 9.78 7.76 -22.82
CA ALA A 145 9.41 7.17 -21.54
C ALA A 145 9.63 8.14 -20.38
N VAL A 146 8.71 8.13 -19.43
CA VAL A 146 8.82 8.82 -18.14
C VAL A 146 8.89 7.80 -17.01
N LEU A 147 9.98 7.84 -16.25
CA LEU A 147 10.22 6.89 -15.17
C LEU A 147 9.61 7.36 -13.85
N GLY A 148 9.08 6.41 -13.08
CA GLY A 148 8.87 6.60 -11.64
C GLY A 148 10.20 6.80 -10.90
N ALA A 149 10.14 7.43 -9.73
CA ALA A 149 11.33 7.79 -8.96
C ALA A 149 12.17 6.58 -8.52
N ASP A 150 11.51 5.46 -8.18
CA ASP A 150 12.19 4.25 -7.73
C ASP A 150 12.79 3.49 -8.91
N VAL A 151 12.13 3.47 -10.08
CA VAL A 151 12.68 2.88 -11.31
C VAL A 151 14.01 3.55 -11.66
N ALA A 152 14.03 4.88 -11.71
CA ALA A 152 15.24 5.64 -12.05
C ALA A 152 16.37 5.40 -11.04
N ARG A 153 16.04 5.35 -9.74
CA ARG A 153 17.03 5.13 -8.67
C ARG A 153 17.60 3.71 -8.67
N GLU A 154 16.75 2.69 -8.75
CA GLU A 154 17.16 1.28 -8.67
C GLU A 154 17.89 0.81 -9.93
N LEU A 155 17.47 1.26 -11.11
CA LEU A 155 18.15 0.93 -12.38
C LEU A 155 19.32 1.88 -12.71
N GLY A 156 19.49 2.96 -11.95
CA GLY A 156 20.50 3.99 -12.22
C GLY A 156 20.27 4.78 -13.51
N TYR A 157 19.02 4.81 -14.01
CA TYR A 157 18.68 5.45 -15.27
C TYR A 157 18.55 6.96 -15.13
N LYS A 158 18.98 7.68 -16.17
CA LYS A 158 18.92 9.15 -16.25
C LYS A 158 18.14 9.57 -17.49
N VAL A 159 17.77 10.84 -17.55
CA VAL A 159 17.23 11.42 -18.79
C VAL A 159 18.26 11.23 -19.91
N GLY A 160 17.80 10.70 -21.04
CA GLY A 160 18.62 10.30 -22.18
C GLY A 160 18.94 8.80 -22.24
N THR A 161 18.75 8.03 -21.17
CA THR A 161 18.98 6.57 -21.18
C THR A 161 18.02 5.87 -22.15
N SER A 162 18.56 4.97 -22.97
CA SER A 162 17.78 4.11 -23.87
C SER A 162 17.59 2.73 -23.25
N PHE A 163 16.42 2.13 -23.42
CA PHE A 163 16.10 0.79 -22.93
C PHE A 163 15.01 0.13 -23.78
N THR A 164 14.86 -1.19 -23.65
CA THR A 164 13.89 -1.99 -24.39
C THR A 164 12.79 -2.46 -23.43
N ILE A 165 11.61 -2.73 -23.96
CA ILE A 165 10.48 -3.24 -23.17
C ILE A 165 10.34 -4.73 -23.47
N THR A 166 9.91 -5.51 -22.48
CA THR A 166 9.70 -6.95 -22.59
C THR A 166 8.27 -7.33 -22.23
N HIS A 167 7.80 -8.44 -22.78
CA HIS A 167 6.51 -8.98 -22.42
C HIS A 167 6.54 -9.76 -21.11
N GLY A 168 5.46 -9.63 -20.33
CA GLY A 168 5.33 -10.34 -19.06
C GLY A 168 6.16 -9.72 -17.94
N VAL A 169 6.11 -10.30 -16.75
CA VAL A 169 6.74 -9.75 -15.53
C VAL A 169 7.56 -10.82 -14.83
N GLY A 170 8.85 -10.54 -14.63
CA GLY A 170 9.81 -11.42 -13.95
C GLY A 170 10.87 -12.01 -14.89
N ASP A 171 11.69 -12.93 -14.38
CA ASP A 171 12.80 -13.58 -15.10
C ASP A 171 12.37 -14.47 -16.28
N ALA A 172 11.07 -14.71 -16.44
CA ALA A 172 10.47 -15.35 -17.60
C ALA A 172 10.18 -14.32 -18.71
N ALA A 173 11.16 -13.50 -19.06
CA ALA A 173 11.07 -12.62 -20.23
C ALA A 173 11.11 -13.50 -21.49
N PHE A 174 9.96 -13.73 -22.10
CA PHE A 174 9.85 -14.65 -23.24
C PHE A 174 10.41 -14.06 -24.53
N ALA A 175 10.36 -12.73 -24.69
CA ALA A 175 10.94 -12.00 -25.82
C ALA A 175 11.02 -10.48 -25.55
N GLU A 176 12.05 -9.82 -26.11
CA GLU A 176 12.28 -8.36 -25.97
C GLU A 176 11.88 -7.59 -27.24
N HIS A 177 11.41 -6.36 -27.08
CA HIS A 177 11.22 -5.38 -28.16
C HIS A 177 12.53 -4.61 -28.43
N ASP A 178 13.59 -5.34 -28.73
CA ASP A 178 14.96 -4.82 -28.91
C ASP A 178 15.13 -3.89 -30.12
N ASP A 179 14.25 -4.02 -31.10
CA ASP A 179 14.24 -3.28 -32.37
C ASP A 179 13.60 -1.88 -32.27
N LYS A 180 12.92 -1.58 -31.15
CA LYS A 180 12.19 -0.33 -30.93
C LYS A 180 12.46 0.23 -29.52
N PRO A 181 13.70 0.67 -29.24
CA PRO A 181 14.08 1.11 -27.90
C PRO A 181 13.39 2.42 -27.51
N PHE A 182 12.96 2.50 -26.26
CA PHE A 182 12.44 3.71 -25.63
C PHE A 182 13.56 4.54 -25.04
N ARG A 183 13.38 5.87 -25.04
CA ARG A 183 14.30 6.82 -24.44
C ARG A 183 13.65 7.50 -23.24
N VAL A 184 14.36 7.53 -22.12
CA VAL A 184 13.95 8.26 -20.92
C VAL A 184 14.00 9.76 -21.19
N VAL A 185 12.86 10.43 -21.14
CA VAL A 185 12.77 11.90 -21.31
C VAL A 185 12.40 12.62 -20.02
N GLY A 186 11.92 11.89 -19.02
CA GLY A 186 11.57 12.47 -17.73
C GLY A 186 11.61 11.48 -16.58
N ILE A 187 11.75 12.01 -15.37
CA ILE A 187 11.70 11.26 -14.12
C ILE A 187 10.72 11.97 -13.19
N LEU A 188 9.76 11.24 -12.64
CA LEU A 188 8.79 11.75 -11.67
C LEU A 188 9.44 11.98 -10.31
N ALA A 189 8.97 13.01 -9.61
CA ALA A 189 9.25 13.17 -8.19
C ALA A 189 8.55 12.06 -7.40
N LYS A 190 9.20 11.57 -6.35
CA LYS A 190 8.72 10.45 -5.54
C LYS A 190 7.31 10.71 -5.00
N THR A 191 6.39 9.78 -5.21
CA THR A 191 4.99 9.86 -4.79
C THR A 191 4.68 9.04 -3.53
N GLY A 192 5.47 8.01 -3.24
CA GLY A 192 5.15 6.97 -2.26
C GLY A 192 4.06 6.02 -2.73
N THR A 193 3.82 5.92 -4.03
CA THR A 193 2.76 5.08 -4.61
C THR A 193 3.34 4.15 -5.68
N PRO A 194 2.59 3.13 -6.16
CA PRO A 194 2.98 2.28 -7.29
C PRO A 194 3.46 3.03 -8.55
N VAL A 195 3.13 4.32 -8.70
CA VAL A 195 3.67 5.19 -9.74
C VAL A 195 5.21 5.25 -9.71
N ASP A 196 5.81 5.24 -8.52
CA ASP A 196 7.28 5.29 -8.36
C ASP A 196 7.98 4.07 -8.96
N ARG A 197 7.29 2.93 -9.03
CA ARG A 197 7.77 1.65 -9.60
C ARG A 197 7.17 1.36 -10.99
N THR A 198 6.71 2.40 -11.70
CA THR A 198 6.11 2.28 -13.03
C THR A 198 6.89 3.08 -14.07
N ILE A 199 7.05 2.51 -15.27
CA ILE A 199 7.53 3.19 -16.47
C ILE A 199 6.32 3.64 -17.27
N HIS A 200 6.25 4.92 -17.64
CA HIS A 200 5.10 5.50 -18.33
C HIS A 200 5.49 5.82 -19.78
N VAL A 201 4.73 5.29 -20.73
CA VAL A 201 4.94 5.50 -22.16
C VAL A 201 3.61 5.88 -22.84
N GLY A 202 3.69 6.41 -24.06
CA GLY A 202 2.51 6.67 -24.86
C GLY A 202 1.80 5.37 -25.26
N LEU A 203 0.46 5.41 -25.36
CA LEU A 203 -0.32 4.28 -25.89
C LEU A 203 0.12 3.88 -27.30
N ASP A 204 0.39 4.87 -28.16
CA ASP A 204 0.86 4.65 -29.52
C ASP A 204 2.21 3.93 -29.52
N GLY A 205 3.06 4.20 -28.52
CA GLY A 205 4.33 3.50 -28.32
C GLY A 205 4.14 2.02 -28.00
N ILE A 206 3.14 1.69 -27.15
CA ILE A 206 2.75 0.30 -26.90
C ILE A 206 2.23 -0.34 -28.19
N VAL A 207 1.37 0.33 -28.95
CA VAL A 207 0.87 -0.21 -30.23
C VAL A 207 2.03 -0.46 -31.20
N ALA A 208 2.99 0.47 -31.28
CA ALA A 208 4.14 0.39 -32.17
C ALA A 208 5.04 -0.82 -31.92
N ILE A 209 5.27 -1.19 -30.65
CA ILE A 209 6.06 -2.37 -30.31
C ILE A 209 5.34 -3.70 -30.57
N HIS A 210 4.02 -3.67 -30.77
CA HIS A 210 3.18 -4.86 -30.99
C HIS A 210 2.72 -5.06 -32.45
N ILE A 211 3.06 -4.16 -33.41
CA ILE A 211 2.51 -4.23 -34.78
C ILE A 211 2.88 -5.55 -35.48
N ASP A 212 4.13 -5.96 -35.33
CA ASP A 212 4.72 -7.17 -35.88
C ASP A 212 4.60 -8.38 -34.93
N TRP A 213 3.77 -8.27 -33.88
CA TRP A 213 3.58 -9.31 -32.87
C TRP A 213 2.16 -9.84 -32.83
N ARG A 214 2.02 -11.15 -32.61
CA ARG A 214 0.73 -11.82 -32.35
C ARG A 214 0.91 -12.92 -31.33
N GLY A 215 0.02 -12.97 -30.33
CA GLY A 215 0.04 -14.03 -29.31
C GLY A 215 1.31 -14.06 -28.45
N GLY A 216 1.98 -12.91 -28.27
CA GLY A 216 3.21 -12.80 -27.46
C GLY A 216 4.50 -13.17 -28.18
N ALA A 217 4.47 -13.38 -29.50
CA ALA A 217 5.67 -13.61 -30.32
C ALA A 217 5.65 -12.76 -31.60
N ARG A 218 6.86 -12.45 -32.12
CA ARG A 218 7.02 -11.83 -33.44
C ARG A 218 6.46 -12.74 -34.53
N VAL A 219 5.75 -12.16 -35.49
CA VAL A 219 5.24 -12.85 -36.66
C VAL A 219 6.42 -13.10 -37.62
N PRO A 220 6.75 -14.36 -37.95
CA PRO A 220 7.85 -14.67 -38.84
C PRO A 220 7.70 -13.95 -40.19
N GLY A 221 8.77 -13.28 -40.64
CA GLY A 221 8.81 -12.59 -41.93
C GLY A 221 8.19 -11.19 -41.95
N LEU A 222 7.63 -10.72 -40.83
CA LEU A 222 7.17 -9.34 -40.68
C LEU A 222 8.12 -8.60 -39.75
N TRP A 223 8.85 -7.63 -40.29
CA TRP A 223 9.82 -6.82 -39.55
C TRP A 223 9.51 -5.36 -39.83
N ILE A 224 9.08 -4.63 -38.81
CA ILE A 224 8.76 -3.21 -38.94
C ILE A 224 9.74 -2.43 -38.08
N THR A 225 10.56 -1.60 -38.69
CA THR A 225 11.53 -0.76 -37.98
C THR A 225 10.84 0.35 -37.17
N ALA A 226 11.57 0.95 -36.23
CA ALA A 226 11.06 2.09 -35.47
C ALA A 226 10.64 3.28 -36.36
N ASP A 227 11.36 3.53 -37.46
CA ASP A 227 11.05 4.61 -38.40
C ASP A 227 9.83 4.31 -39.27
N GLU A 228 9.65 3.07 -39.71
CA GLU A 228 8.43 2.64 -40.41
C GLU A 228 7.21 2.72 -39.48
N ALA A 229 7.35 2.30 -38.22
CA ALA A 229 6.26 2.39 -37.24
C ALA A 229 5.80 3.84 -37.02
N ARG A 230 6.71 4.82 -37.05
CA ARG A 230 6.36 6.26 -36.94
C ARG A 230 5.48 6.76 -38.07
N MET A 231 5.52 6.11 -39.24
CA MET A 231 4.71 6.49 -40.40
C MET A 231 3.35 5.78 -40.43
N MET A 232 3.09 4.85 -39.50
CA MET A 232 1.85 4.09 -39.44
C MET A 232 0.79 4.79 -38.58
N ASN A 233 -0.47 4.40 -38.78
CA ASN A 233 -1.55 4.79 -37.86
C ASN A 233 -1.53 3.88 -36.63
N LEU A 234 -1.06 4.42 -35.51
CA LEU A 234 -0.84 3.69 -34.25
C LEU A 234 -2.01 3.77 -33.29
N ARG A 235 -3.21 4.10 -33.77
CA ARG A 235 -4.40 4.16 -32.92
C ARG A 235 -4.64 2.81 -32.24
N PRO A 236 -4.76 2.77 -30.90
CA PRO A 236 -4.99 1.53 -30.18
C PRO A 236 -6.27 0.85 -30.62
N LYS A 237 -6.25 -0.49 -30.66
CA LYS A 237 -7.45 -1.30 -30.91
C LYS A 237 -8.17 -1.66 -29.61
N THR A 238 -7.41 -1.77 -28.53
CA THR A 238 -7.86 -2.21 -27.21
C THR A 238 -7.13 -1.46 -26.11
N VAL A 239 -7.71 -1.44 -24.91
CA VAL A 239 -7.09 -0.96 -23.67
C VAL A 239 -7.44 -1.89 -22.53
N THR A 240 -6.57 -1.99 -21.53
CA THR A 240 -6.78 -2.88 -20.37
C THR A 240 -7.79 -2.29 -19.38
N ALA A 241 -7.64 -0.99 -19.08
CA ALA A 241 -8.50 -0.28 -18.14
C ALA A 241 -8.60 1.20 -18.49
N VAL A 242 -9.58 1.87 -17.91
CA VAL A 242 -9.82 3.30 -18.05
C VAL A 242 -10.17 3.87 -16.70
N LEU A 243 -9.42 4.89 -16.26
CA LEU A 243 -9.75 5.67 -15.07
C LEU A 243 -10.64 6.83 -15.49
N ILE A 244 -11.75 7.03 -14.79
CA ILE A 244 -12.77 8.03 -15.13
C ILE A 244 -12.94 9.00 -13.97
N GLY A 245 -12.85 10.29 -14.28
CA GLY A 245 -13.36 11.37 -13.45
C GLY A 245 -14.69 11.87 -14.00
N LEU A 246 -15.66 12.09 -13.12
CA LEU A 246 -16.99 12.57 -13.48
C LEU A 246 -17.13 14.06 -13.20
N LYS A 247 -17.97 14.73 -13.98
CA LYS A 247 -18.37 16.13 -13.70
C LYS A 247 -19.14 16.24 -12.39
N SER A 248 -19.82 15.17 -11.98
CA SER A 248 -20.59 15.09 -10.73
C SER A 248 -20.54 13.68 -10.16
N ARG A 249 -20.01 13.56 -8.93
CA ARG A 249 -19.92 12.28 -8.20
C ARG A 249 -21.27 11.59 -8.01
N ARG A 250 -22.36 12.35 -7.95
CA ARG A 250 -23.74 11.82 -7.84
C ARG A 250 -24.11 10.91 -9.02
N MET A 251 -23.45 11.07 -10.16
CA MET A 251 -23.71 10.28 -11.36
C MET A 251 -22.94 8.96 -11.40
N ALA A 252 -22.01 8.71 -10.47
CA ALA A 252 -21.13 7.55 -10.47
C ALA A 252 -21.92 6.23 -10.48
N PHE A 253 -22.90 6.06 -9.59
CA PHE A 253 -23.74 4.86 -9.55
C PHE A 253 -24.59 4.67 -10.81
N LYS A 254 -25.03 5.77 -11.46
CA LYS A 254 -25.78 5.69 -12.71
C LYS A 254 -24.90 5.20 -13.85
N LEU A 255 -23.70 5.77 -14.00
CA LEU A 255 -22.77 5.35 -15.04
C LEU A 255 -22.25 3.93 -14.78
N LEU A 256 -21.92 3.60 -13.53
CA LEU A 256 -21.54 2.24 -13.10
C LEU A 256 -22.53 1.19 -13.59
N ARG A 257 -23.83 1.38 -13.31
CA ARG A 257 -24.89 0.45 -13.76
C ARG A 257 -25.03 0.42 -15.28
N GLN A 258 -24.94 1.58 -15.94
CA GLN A 258 -25.02 1.68 -17.40
C GLN A 258 -23.91 0.88 -18.08
N ILE A 259 -22.68 0.96 -17.56
CA ILE A 259 -21.52 0.23 -18.10
C ILE A 259 -21.61 -1.26 -17.82
N ASN A 260 -21.99 -1.67 -16.60
CA ASN A 260 -22.13 -3.08 -16.25
C ASN A 260 -23.28 -3.78 -17.00
N ALA A 261 -24.29 -3.02 -17.44
CA ALA A 261 -25.39 -3.52 -18.28
C ALA A 261 -25.14 -3.31 -19.79
N TYR A 262 -23.94 -2.91 -20.20
CA TYR A 262 -23.63 -2.63 -21.60
C TYR A 262 -23.64 -3.92 -22.43
N SER A 263 -24.62 -4.05 -23.32
CA SER A 263 -24.82 -5.27 -24.12
C SER A 263 -23.83 -5.48 -25.28
N PRO A 264 -23.40 -4.43 -26.01
CA PRO A 264 -22.51 -4.61 -27.17
C PRO A 264 -21.12 -5.17 -26.83
N GLU A 265 -20.64 -4.93 -25.62
CA GLU A 265 -19.37 -5.47 -25.13
C GLU A 265 -19.47 -5.68 -23.62
N PRO A 266 -19.09 -6.86 -23.10
CA PRO A 266 -19.14 -7.13 -21.67
C PRO A 266 -18.02 -6.35 -20.95
N LEU A 267 -18.41 -5.33 -20.19
CA LEU A 267 -17.50 -4.48 -19.41
C LEU A 267 -17.72 -4.64 -17.91
N THR A 268 -16.73 -4.24 -17.12
CA THR A 268 -16.85 -4.12 -15.67
C THR A 268 -16.40 -2.74 -15.24
N ALA A 269 -17.30 -2.01 -14.60
CA ALA A 269 -17.03 -0.76 -13.93
C ALA A 269 -17.05 -0.98 -12.41
N ILE A 270 -16.12 -0.34 -11.71
CA ILE A 270 -15.99 -0.39 -10.26
C ILE A 270 -15.86 1.01 -9.66
N LEU A 271 -16.34 1.12 -8.42
CA LEU A 271 -16.03 2.25 -7.54
C LEU A 271 -14.78 1.89 -6.72
N PRO A 272 -13.64 2.58 -6.88
CA PRO A 272 -12.40 2.21 -6.22
C PRO A 272 -12.53 2.04 -4.70
N GLY A 273 -13.23 2.97 -4.05
CA GLY A 273 -13.42 2.92 -2.59
C GLY A 273 -14.24 1.73 -2.09
N VAL A 274 -15.23 1.26 -2.87
CA VAL A 274 -16.06 0.10 -2.51
C VAL A 274 -15.24 -1.18 -2.64
N VAL A 275 -14.55 -1.35 -3.78
CA VAL A 275 -13.72 -2.54 -4.01
C VAL A 275 -12.53 -2.59 -3.06
N LEU A 276 -11.96 -1.44 -2.69
CA LEU A 276 -10.91 -1.38 -1.68
C LEU A 276 -11.43 -1.88 -0.32
N HIS A 277 -12.66 -1.51 0.07
CA HIS A 277 -13.27 -2.04 1.29
C HIS A 277 -13.49 -3.56 1.21
N GLU A 278 -13.90 -4.09 0.06
CA GLU A 278 -14.02 -5.53 -0.17
C GLU A 278 -12.68 -6.27 -0.05
N LEU A 279 -11.61 -5.70 -0.61
CA LEU A 279 -10.25 -6.22 -0.49
C LEU A 279 -9.81 -6.32 0.99
N TRP A 280 -10.04 -5.26 1.77
CA TRP A 280 -9.72 -5.26 3.20
C TRP A 280 -10.57 -6.25 3.99
N ARG A 281 -11.85 -6.42 3.62
CA ARG A 281 -12.72 -7.43 4.24
C ARG A 281 -12.19 -8.84 3.99
N ALA A 282 -11.66 -9.14 2.81
CA ALA A 282 -11.04 -10.43 2.51
C ALA A 282 -9.76 -10.66 3.34
N LEU A 283 -8.97 -9.61 3.60
CA LEU A 283 -7.78 -9.66 4.46
C LEU A 283 -8.11 -9.69 5.97
N GLY A 284 -9.37 -9.47 6.35
CA GLY A 284 -9.80 -9.39 7.75
C GLY A 284 -9.46 -10.62 8.59
N THR A 285 -9.35 -11.81 7.98
CA THR A 285 -8.90 -13.02 8.68
C THR A 285 -7.46 -12.92 9.17
N VAL A 286 -6.56 -12.37 8.34
CA VAL A 286 -5.15 -12.15 8.70
C VAL A 286 -5.05 -11.12 9.81
N GLU A 287 -5.80 -10.02 9.70
CA GLU A 287 -5.85 -8.97 10.72
C GLU A 287 -6.34 -9.51 12.08
N ARG A 288 -7.39 -10.33 12.07
CA ARG A 288 -7.93 -10.97 13.29
C ARG A 288 -6.91 -11.93 13.91
N ALA A 289 -6.22 -12.73 13.09
CA ALA A 289 -5.19 -13.64 13.59
C ALA A 289 -4.05 -12.90 14.29
N LEU A 290 -3.52 -11.83 13.68
CA LEU A 290 -2.47 -10.99 14.29
C LEU A 290 -2.95 -10.30 15.58
N THR A 291 -4.21 -9.87 15.60
CA THR A 291 -4.83 -9.27 16.80
C THR A 291 -4.94 -10.30 17.93
N VAL A 292 -5.38 -11.53 17.63
CA VAL A 292 -5.47 -12.61 18.62
C VAL A 292 -4.10 -12.94 19.19
N VAL A 293 -3.07 -13.08 18.34
CA VAL A 293 -1.70 -13.31 18.81
C VAL A 293 -1.24 -12.18 19.74
N SER A 294 -1.51 -10.92 19.38
CA SER A 294 -1.15 -9.77 20.21
C SER A 294 -1.87 -9.77 21.56
N ILE A 295 -3.16 -10.12 21.58
CA ILE A 295 -3.94 -10.27 22.82
C ILE A 295 -3.34 -11.39 23.69
N LEU A 296 -2.98 -12.53 23.11
CA LEU A 296 -2.35 -13.63 23.84
C LEU A 296 -1.04 -13.19 24.50
N VAL A 297 -0.21 -12.40 23.81
CA VAL A 297 1.04 -11.87 24.37
C VAL A 297 0.77 -10.90 25.54
N VAL A 298 -0.26 -10.07 25.44
CA VAL A 298 -0.68 -9.22 26.57
C VAL A 298 -1.18 -10.07 27.75
N LEU A 299 -1.96 -11.12 27.48
CA LEU A 299 -2.45 -12.03 28.51
C LEU A 299 -1.32 -12.79 29.21
N THR A 300 -0.33 -13.31 28.49
CA THR A 300 0.82 -13.97 29.11
C THR A 300 1.64 -13.00 29.95
N SER A 301 1.76 -11.74 29.52
CA SER A 301 2.42 -10.68 30.30
C SER A 301 1.66 -10.35 31.60
N LEU A 302 0.32 -10.30 31.54
CA LEU A 302 -0.53 -10.12 32.72
C LEU A 302 -0.45 -11.31 33.69
N LEU A 303 -0.46 -12.55 33.18
CA LEU A 303 -0.26 -13.75 33.99
C LEU A 303 1.13 -13.75 34.65
N GLY A 304 2.16 -13.34 33.92
CA GLY A 304 3.51 -13.15 34.47
C GLY A 304 3.55 -12.13 35.61
N MET A 305 2.83 -11.02 35.47
CA MET A 305 2.67 -10.03 36.53
C MET A 305 1.94 -10.61 37.75
N ILE A 306 0.86 -11.38 37.55
CA ILE A 306 0.14 -12.03 38.66
C ILE A 306 1.06 -13.02 39.37
N ALA A 307 1.77 -13.87 38.64
CA ALA A 307 2.73 -14.81 39.20
C ALA A 307 3.83 -14.10 40.01
N MET A 308 4.34 -12.97 39.50
CA MET A 308 5.30 -12.12 40.23
C MET A 308 4.70 -11.59 41.54
N LEU A 309 3.47 -11.06 41.51
CA LEU A 309 2.81 -10.52 42.70
C LEU A 309 2.57 -11.63 43.74
N LEU A 310 2.11 -12.81 43.32
CA LEU A 310 1.89 -13.96 44.19
C LEU A 310 3.18 -14.49 44.81
N ALA A 311 4.25 -14.67 44.01
CA ALA A 311 5.56 -15.05 44.51
C ALA A 311 6.11 -13.99 45.50
N GLY A 312 5.82 -12.71 45.24
CA GLY A 312 6.10 -11.62 46.15
C GLY A 312 5.40 -11.74 47.51
N ILE A 313 4.18 -12.27 47.57
CA ILE A 313 3.46 -12.51 48.84
C ILE A 313 4.15 -13.60 49.66
N ASP A 314 4.54 -14.71 49.03
CA ASP A 314 5.19 -15.82 49.74
C ASP A 314 6.56 -15.42 50.30
N GLY A 315 7.34 -14.67 49.53
CA GLY A 315 8.61 -14.10 50.01
C GLY A 315 8.46 -13.08 51.15
N ARG A 316 7.24 -12.57 51.41
CA ARG A 316 6.95 -11.49 52.37
C ARG A 316 6.00 -11.88 53.49
N ARG A 317 5.78 -13.18 53.72
CA ARG A 317 4.91 -13.64 54.81
C ARG A 317 5.31 -13.06 56.16
N ARG A 318 6.61 -12.89 56.44
CA ARG A 318 7.12 -12.23 57.66
C ARG A 318 6.77 -10.75 57.72
N GLU A 319 6.96 -9.99 56.64
CA GLU A 319 6.60 -8.57 56.58
C GLU A 319 5.09 -8.35 56.78
N MET A 320 4.27 -9.21 56.18
CA MET A 320 2.81 -9.15 56.30
C MET A 320 2.33 -9.51 57.71
N ALA A 321 3.00 -10.46 58.38
CA ALA A 321 2.72 -10.78 59.78
C ALA A 321 3.04 -9.61 60.71
N ILE A 322 4.14 -8.90 60.47
CA ILE A 322 4.49 -7.68 61.21
C ILE A 322 3.48 -6.57 60.93
N LEU A 323 3.13 -6.31 59.67
CA LEU A 323 2.12 -5.30 59.33
C LEU A 323 0.76 -5.58 59.99
N ARG A 324 0.35 -6.86 60.10
CA ARG A 324 -0.87 -7.23 60.82
C ARG A 324 -0.77 -7.02 62.33
N SER A 325 0.39 -7.22 62.96
CA SER A 325 0.54 -7.01 64.41
C SER A 325 0.46 -5.53 64.82
N ILE A 326 0.80 -4.61 63.91
CA ILE A 326 0.59 -3.15 64.06
C ILE A 326 -0.78 -2.67 63.53
N GLY A 327 -1.72 -3.58 63.25
CA GLY A 327 -3.11 -3.25 62.94
C GLY A 327 -3.47 -3.13 61.44
N ALA A 328 -2.57 -3.47 60.52
CA ALA A 328 -2.90 -3.47 59.09
C ALA A 328 -3.84 -4.64 58.74
N GLY A 329 -5.11 -4.33 58.48
CA GLY A 329 -6.10 -5.33 58.06
C GLY A 329 -5.92 -5.82 56.61
N PRO A 330 -6.67 -6.85 56.18
CA PRO A 330 -6.58 -7.44 54.83
C PRO A 330 -6.74 -6.44 53.68
N ARG A 331 -7.57 -5.41 53.88
CA ARG A 331 -7.79 -4.33 52.90
C ARG A 331 -6.53 -3.52 52.61
N HIS A 332 -5.65 -3.33 53.58
CA HIS A 332 -4.39 -2.61 53.38
C HIS A 332 -3.43 -3.39 52.48
N VAL A 333 -3.35 -4.72 52.68
CA VAL A 333 -2.52 -5.60 51.86
C VAL A 333 -3.05 -5.64 50.43
N PHE A 334 -4.38 -5.76 50.26
CA PHE A 334 -5.00 -5.70 48.94
C PHE A 334 -4.73 -4.35 48.25
N ALA A 335 -4.91 -3.22 48.95
CA ALA A 335 -4.65 -1.89 48.40
C ALA A 335 -3.17 -1.71 48.00
N LEU A 336 -2.24 -2.26 48.77
CA LEU A 336 -0.81 -2.25 48.45
C LEU A 336 -0.53 -3.03 47.15
N LEU A 337 -1.02 -4.25 47.03
CA LEU A 337 -0.84 -5.09 45.83
C LEU A 337 -1.50 -4.47 44.60
N LEU A 338 -2.70 -3.91 44.76
CA LEU A 338 -3.39 -3.21 43.69
C LEU A 338 -2.59 -2.00 43.21
N LEU A 339 -2.02 -1.21 44.14
CA LEU A 339 -1.19 -0.07 43.81
C LEU A 339 0.11 -0.49 43.09
N GLU A 340 0.75 -1.58 43.52
CA GLU A 340 1.91 -2.14 42.82
C GLU A 340 1.57 -2.56 41.39
N ALA A 341 0.47 -3.29 41.19
CA ALA A 341 0.00 -3.72 39.88
C ALA A 341 -0.31 -2.53 38.97
N LEU A 342 -0.97 -1.49 39.51
CA LEU A 342 -1.26 -0.26 38.77
C LEU A 342 0.02 0.47 38.35
N ILE A 343 0.99 0.62 39.25
CA ILE A 343 2.28 1.27 38.93
C ILE A 343 3.01 0.49 37.83
N LEU A 344 3.10 -0.83 37.95
CA LEU A 344 3.78 -1.68 36.97
C LEU A 344 3.11 -1.64 35.60
N THR A 345 1.78 -1.71 35.58
CA THR A 345 1.00 -1.65 34.34
C THR A 345 1.13 -0.28 33.68
N ALA A 346 1.02 0.81 34.46
CA ALA A 346 1.17 2.16 33.94
C ALA A 346 2.57 2.40 33.35
N LEU A 347 3.64 2.00 34.06
CA LEU A 347 5.01 2.10 33.55
C LEU A 347 5.23 1.22 32.31
N GLY A 348 4.67 0.01 32.30
CA GLY A 348 4.71 -0.88 31.15
C GLY A 348 4.02 -0.29 29.93
N ILE A 349 2.83 0.29 30.09
CA ILE A 349 2.10 0.98 29.00
C ILE A 349 2.91 2.18 28.49
N LEU A 350 3.41 3.03 29.39
CA LEU A 350 4.21 4.21 29.00
C LEU A 350 5.48 3.81 28.23
N LEU A 351 6.19 2.79 28.72
CA LEU A 351 7.37 2.26 28.04
C LEU A 351 7.01 1.60 26.71
N GLY A 352 5.90 0.87 26.66
CA GLY A 352 5.40 0.23 25.43
C GLY A 352 5.00 1.23 24.36
N LEU A 353 4.38 2.36 24.74
CA LEU A 353 4.12 3.48 23.85
C LEU A 353 5.43 4.13 23.37
N ALA A 354 6.39 4.35 24.27
CA ALA A 354 7.70 4.89 23.89
C ALA A 354 8.42 3.97 22.90
N PHE A 355 8.39 2.65 23.11
CA PHE A 355 8.93 1.66 22.17
C PHE A 355 8.20 1.68 20.84
N LEU A 356 6.86 1.76 20.84
CA LEU A 356 6.09 1.83 19.61
C LEU A 356 6.46 3.05 18.78
N TYR A 357 6.41 4.25 19.36
CA TYR A 357 6.71 5.48 18.64
C TYR A 357 8.20 5.58 18.27
N GLY A 358 9.10 5.10 19.11
CA GLY A 358 10.52 4.97 18.78
C GLY A 358 10.76 4.04 17.58
N ALA A 359 10.13 2.87 17.59
CA ALA A 359 10.21 1.92 16.47
C ALA A 359 9.62 2.49 15.18
N LEU A 360 8.46 3.16 15.25
CA LEU A 360 7.85 3.81 14.08
C LEU A 360 8.73 4.95 13.54
N ALA A 361 9.33 5.76 14.40
CA ALA A 361 10.23 6.85 14.00
C ALA A 361 11.48 6.33 13.28
N ILE A 362 12.07 5.24 13.77
CA ILE A 362 13.23 4.58 13.14
C ILE A 362 12.81 3.92 11.82
N ALA A 363 11.68 3.22 11.81
CA ALA A 363 11.24 2.43 10.66
C ALA A 363 10.67 3.29 9.52
N ARG A 364 10.28 4.54 9.79
CA ARG A 364 9.63 5.45 8.82
C ARG A 364 10.38 5.54 7.49
N THR A 365 11.67 5.83 7.54
CA THR A 365 12.50 6.02 6.33
C THR A 365 12.57 4.75 5.50
N SER A 366 12.80 3.61 6.15
CA SER A 366 12.84 2.29 5.52
C SER A 366 11.47 1.88 4.94
N LEU A 367 10.38 2.15 5.66
CA LEU A 367 9.01 1.82 5.25
C LEU A 367 8.55 2.67 4.06
N GLU A 368 8.85 3.97 4.07
CA GLU A 368 8.60 4.87 2.94
C GLU A 368 9.46 4.52 1.71
N SER A 369 10.69 4.01 1.91
CA SER A 369 11.56 3.61 0.80
C SER A 369 11.22 2.25 0.20
N ALA A 370 10.84 1.27 1.01
CA ALA A 370 10.65 -0.10 0.57
C ALA A 370 9.21 -0.40 0.14
N ILE A 371 8.22 0.18 0.84
CA ILE A 371 6.81 -0.19 0.69
C ILE A 371 5.91 1.00 0.34
N GLY A 372 6.47 2.22 0.25
CA GLY A 372 5.71 3.45 -0.03
C GLY A 372 4.71 3.81 1.08
N LEU A 373 4.81 3.18 2.25
CA LEU A 373 3.87 3.36 3.34
C LEU A 373 4.24 4.63 4.11
N GLN A 374 3.49 5.71 3.87
CA GLN A 374 3.60 6.96 4.64
C GLN A 374 3.00 6.71 6.02
N ILE A 375 3.81 6.84 7.05
CA ILE A 375 3.38 6.68 8.45
C ILE A 375 3.20 8.06 9.05
N SER A 376 1.99 8.39 9.51
CA SER A 376 1.81 9.56 10.39
C SER A 376 2.26 9.21 11.81
N ILE A 377 3.10 10.04 12.43
CA ILE A 377 3.40 9.97 13.86
C ILE A 377 2.49 10.99 14.54
N GLY A 378 1.29 10.55 14.93
CA GLY A 378 0.16 11.39 15.31
C GLY A 378 -0.97 11.19 14.32
#